data_AF-A0A9W6WFE1-F1
#
_entry.id   AF-A0A9W6WFE1-F1
#
_cell.length_a   1.000
_cell.length_b   1.000
_cell.length_c   1.000
_cell.angle_alpha   90.00
_cell.angle_beta   90.00
_cell.angle_gamma   90.00
#
_symmetry.space_group_name_H-M   'P 1'
#
loop_
_entity.id
_entity.type
_entity.pdbx_description
1 polymer ?
#
loop_
_entity_poly.entity_id
_entity_poly.type
_entity_poly.pdbx_seq_one_letter_code
_entity_poly.pdbx_strand_id
1 'polypeptide(L)'
;MNFSDINRLVRFSSVSSLKFPMALVKAKPLFSPKQNEELSKESGKDEIDENHPKTIGFSDLMDTYNYGTILNINLNELSSMDPATSIISRNFIESFINGDCLLAIQQLIINGDNSNDIVSGDNTETNIDSKKIDCLSFDGYLLDMEVYYSTLSYLSTMSFHTVNKSFMDTLVKVCDSFVEYYKTQLNNYKANYEAKSNKYYQLKIDLASRFILTIRHLMRVNSVSMVASNILTNKQELYNIMTDLRQNLDINFVLSLEMADSGMREKMRSVLANDLASFLEHINSINMKTNPKSDSGNKKEMTLDPKYLSDQMSTKQSESLQRLSTFLINSIYKRFRNSDFNDVLLQVSFTLTACLRYLTTTGNTAFGSWWLIRCWVDDYLGYKNEFFKFQIFLNELKKQKK
;
A
#
# COMPACT_ATOMS: atom_id res chain seq x y z
N MET A 1 0.33 28.61 1.40
CA MET A 1 -0.11 27.47 2.22
C MET A 1 -0.01 27.90 3.68
N ASN A 2 -1.09 27.83 4.45
CA ASN A 2 -1.13 28.43 5.80
C ASN A 2 -0.53 27.46 6.82
N PHE A 3 0.22 27.96 7.82
CA PHE A 3 0.91 27.14 8.84
C PHE A 3 -0.05 26.21 9.63
N SER A 4 -1.35 26.53 9.65
CA SER A 4 -2.42 25.71 10.24
C SER A 4 -2.63 24.36 9.55
N ASP A 5 -2.36 24.26 8.25
CA ASP A 5 -2.55 23.03 7.47
C ASP A 5 -1.40 22.04 7.73
N ILE A 6 -0.19 22.57 7.94
CA ILE A 6 1.01 21.79 8.31
C ILE A 6 0.85 21.20 9.72
N ASN A 7 0.32 21.96 10.68
CA ASN A 7 0.07 21.45 12.04
C ASN A 7 -1.01 20.36 12.12
N ARG A 8 -1.94 20.30 11.15
CA ARG A 8 -2.90 19.18 11.05
C ARG A 8 -2.25 17.92 10.49
N LEU A 9 -1.35 18.04 9.51
CA LEU A 9 -0.54 16.92 9.00
C LEU A 9 0.40 16.33 10.07
N VAL A 10 0.99 17.17 10.93
CA VAL A 10 1.88 16.72 12.02
C VAL A 10 1.10 15.99 13.14
N ARG A 11 -0.19 16.29 13.36
CA ARG A 11 -0.99 15.52 14.34
C ARG A 11 -1.34 14.11 13.88
N PHE A 12 -1.29 13.83 12.57
CA PHE A 12 -1.43 12.46 12.05
C PHE A 12 -0.11 11.68 12.05
N SER A 13 1.05 12.35 12.20
CA SER A 13 2.36 11.69 12.29
C SER A 13 2.81 11.36 13.72
N SER A 14 2.13 11.90 14.75
CA SER A 14 2.42 11.59 16.15
C SER A 14 1.60 10.40 16.68
N VAL A 15 1.87 9.20 16.18
CA VAL A 15 1.63 7.96 16.94
C VAL A 15 2.96 7.22 17.03
N SER A 16 3.90 7.84 17.74
CA SER A 16 5.09 7.19 18.26
C SER A 16 4.71 6.42 19.53
N SER A 17 4.26 5.17 19.37
CA SER A 17 4.22 4.20 20.47
C SER A 17 4.54 2.79 20.00
N LEU A 18 5.68 2.63 19.32
CA LEU A 18 6.46 1.41 19.41
C LEU A 18 7.56 1.66 20.45
N LYS A 19 7.25 1.38 21.73
CA LYS A 19 8.27 1.28 22.78
C LYS A 19 9.07 0.01 22.50
N PHE A 20 10.20 0.14 21.80
CA PHE A 20 11.25 -0.87 21.84
C PHE A 20 12.00 -0.76 23.17
N PRO A 21 12.09 -1.81 23.99
CA PRO A 21 13.01 -1.81 25.12
C PRO A 21 14.44 -1.90 24.56
N MET A 22 15.17 -0.78 24.63
CA MET A 22 16.63 -0.78 24.49
C MET A 22 17.22 -1.52 25.70
N ALA A 23 17.49 -2.81 25.55
CA ALA A 23 18.40 -3.52 26.43
C ALA A 23 19.82 -3.42 25.85
N LEU A 24 20.69 -2.67 26.51
CA LEU A 24 22.13 -2.70 26.30
C LEU A 24 22.64 -4.14 26.47
N VAL A 25 22.99 -4.80 25.37
CA VAL A 25 23.87 -5.98 25.41
C VAL A 25 25.29 -5.50 25.22
N LYS A 26 26.08 -5.54 26.29
CA LYS A 26 27.54 -5.36 26.26
C LYS A 26 28.15 -6.46 25.39
N ALA A 27 28.63 -6.08 24.22
CA ALA A 27 29.46 -6.93 23.38
C ALA A 27 30.79 -7.25 24.08
N LYS A 28 31.05 -8.54 24.32
CA LYS A 28 32.39 -9.07 24.61
C LYS A 28 33.00 -9.54 23.28
N PRO A 29 34.25 -9.20 22.95
CA PRO A 29 34.85 -9.62 21.69
C PRO A 29 35.27 -11.08 21.78
N LEU A 30 34.73 -11.92 20.91
CA LEU A 30 35.13 -13.32 20.72
C LEU A 30 35.91 -13.42 19.41
N PHE A 31 37.18 -13.07 19.44
CA PHE A 31 38.19 -13.70 18.60
C PHE A 31 39.54 -13.69 19.35
N SER A 32 40.02 -14.88 19.70
CA SER A 32 41.45 -15.18 19.76
C SER A 32 41.68 -16.53 19.08
N PRO A 33 42.73 -16.67 18.25
CA PRO A 33 42.97 -17.87 17.46
C PRO A 33 43.78 -18.90 18.26
N LYS A 34 43.48 -20.20 18.10
CA LYS A 34 44.41 -21.32 17.82
C LYS A 34 43.85 -22.70 18.26
N GLN A 35 44.26 -23.72 17.49
CA GLN A 35 44.26 -25.18 17.69
C GLN A 35 42.95 -25.90 17.33
N ASN A 36 42.85 -26.52 16.15
CA ASN A 36 43.45 -27.78 15.63
C ASN A 36 42.69 -29.05 16.04
N GLU A 37 42.16 -29.70 14.99
CA GLU A 37 42.11 -31.14 14.70
C GLU A 37 41.31 -32.10 15.60
N GLU A 38 40.71 -33.08 14.89
CA GLU A 38 40.06 -34.31 15.36
C GLU A 38 38.64 -34.20 15.94
N LEU A 39 37.64 -34.41 15.08
CA LEU A 39 36.88 -35.66 15.04
C LEU A 39 35.78 -35.59 13.98
N SER A 40 35.91 -36.47 13.01
CA SER A 40 34.89 -36.80 12.02
C SER A 40 34.05 -37.97 12.54
N LYS A 41 32.77 -37.98 12.12
CA LYS A 41 31.75 -39.05 12.14
C LYS A 41 30.68 -38.97 13.24
N GLU A 42 29.48 -38.59 12.80
CA GLU A 42 28.16 -39.21 13.05
C GLU A 42 27.09 -38.23 12.51
N SER A 43 26.63 -38.36 11.26
CA SER A 43 25.40 -39.06 10.84
C SER A 43 24.18 -38.87 11.75
N GLY A 44 23.17 -38.13 11.25
CA GLY A 44 21.78 -38.45 11.52
C GLY A 44 20.86 -37.28 11.90
N LYS A 45 19.89 -37.04 11.00
CA LYS A 45 18.59 -36.37 11.19
C LYS A 45 18.60 -34.84 11.11
N ASP A 46 18.37 -34.37 9.88
CA ASP A 46 17.74 -33.07 9.64
C ASP A 46 16.28 -33.14 10.14
N GLU A 47 16.03 -32.57 11.31
CA GLU A 47 14.69 -32.09 11.67
C GLU A 47 14.38 -30.88 10.78
N ILE A 48 13.39 -31.03 9.92
CA ILE A 48 12.80 -29.93 9.15
C ILE A 48 12.05 -29.05 10.16
N ASP A 49 12.64 -27.91 10.51
CA ASP A 49 11.96 -26.85 11.24
C ASP A 49 10.92 -26.18 10.32
N GLU A 50 9.69 -26.72 10.31
CA GLU A 50 8.55 -26.26 9.49
C GLU A 50 7.96 -24.90 9.95
N ASN A 51 8.55 -24.20 10.92
CA ASN A 51 7.92 -23.02 11.53
C ASN A 51 8.51 -21.66 11.15
N HIS A 52 9.48 -21.59 10.23
CA HIS A 52 9.91 -20.29 9.70
C HIS A 52 9.18 -19.96 8.38
N PRO A 53 8.36 -18.88 8.34
CA PRO A 53 7.78 -18.42 7.09
C PRO A 53 8.93 -18.09 6.14
N LYS A 54 8.95 -18.73 4.96
CA LYS A 54 9.92 -18.41 3.90
C LYS A 54 9.90 -16.90 3.69
N THR A 55 11.06 -16.27 3.79
CA THR A 55 11.24 -14.88 3.36
C THR A 55 10.84 -14.80 1.89
N ILE A 56 9.72 -14.14 1.63
CA ILE A 56 9.11 -14.04 0.30
C ILE A 56 10.07 -13.26 -0.59
N GLY A 57 10.53 -13.90 -1.65
CA GLY A 57 11.44 -13.32 -2.63
C GLY A 57 10.73 -12.28 -3.48
N PHE A 58 11.39 -11.15 -3.70
CA PHE A 58 10.84 -10.01 -4.40
C PHE A 58 10.57 -10.28 -5.91
N SER A 59 11.22 -11.28 -6.50
CA SER A 59 10.91 -11.77 -7.86
C SER A 59 9.45 -12.19 -8.01
N ASP A 60 8.88 -12.83 -6.99
CA ASP A 60 7.51 -13.37 -7.02
C ASP A 60 6.46 -12.24 -7.02
N LEU A 61 6.79 -11.13 -6.36
CA LEU A 61 6.02 -9.88 -6.37
C LEU A 61 6.09 -9.19 -7.76
N MET A 62 7.27 -9.29 -8.38
CA MET A 62 7.60 -8.94 -9.76
C MET A 62 6.68 -9.52 -10.83
N ASP A 63 6.61 -10.84 -10.85
CA ASP A 63 6.07 -11.57 -11.99
C ASP A 63 4.53 -11.59 -11.99
N THR A 64 3.92 -11.25 -10.86
CA THR A 64 2.48 -10.98 -10.74
C THR A 64 2.10 -9.62 -11.36
N TYR A 65 3.08 -8.73 -11.59
CA TYR A 65 2.86 -7.38 -12.10
C TYR A 65 2.99 -7.34 -13.64
N ASN A 66 1.88 -7.62 -14.34
CA ASN A 66 1.83 -7.44 -15.78
C ASN A 66 1.83 -5.92 -16.09
N TYR A 67 2.86 -5.45 -16.79
CA TYR A 67 3.24 -4.02 -16.96
C TYR A 67 2.18 -3.12 -17.63
N GLY A 68 1.01 -3.65 -18.02
CA GLY A 68 -0.08 -2.91 -18.67
C GLY A 68 -1.28 -2.58 -17.77
N THR A 69 -1.41 -3.15 -16.57
CA THR A 69 -2.66 -3.11 -15.78
C THR A 69 -2.55 -2.21 -14.55
N ILE A 70 -1.91 -1.05 -14.66
CA ILE A 70 -1.85 -0.10 -13.53
C ILE A 70 -3.21 0.63 -13.32
N LEU A 71 -4.16 0.56 -14.26
CA LEU A 71 -5.25 1.55 -14.30
C LEU A 71 -6.67 1.04 -14.59
N ASN A 72 -6.95 -0.26 -14.50
CA ASN A 72 -8.34 -0.71 -14.53
C ASN A 72 -8.44 -2.09 -13.86
N ILE A 73 -8.48 -2.12 -12.53
CA ILE A 73 -9.26 -3.20 -11.89
C ILE A 73 -10.71 -2.84 -12.17
N ASN A 74 -11.15 -3.19 -13.38
CA ASN A 74 -12.55 -3.16 -13.74
C ASN A 74 -13.24 -4.11 -12.75
N LEU A 75 -14.46 -3.81 -12.30
CA LEU A 75 -15.27 -4.77 -11.52
C LEU A 75 -15.39 -6.12 -12.24
N ASN A 76 -15.09 -6.17 -13.54
CA ASN A 76 -14.91 -7.37 -14.33
C ASN A 76 -13.76 -8.30 -13.87
N GLU A 77 -12.75 -7.87 -13.10
CA GLU A 77 -11.75 -8.82 -12.54
C GLU A 77 -12.34 -9.68 -11.40
N LEU A 78 -13.43 -9.23 -10.75
CA LEU A 78 -14.25 -10.08 -9.86
C LEU A 78 -14.95 -11.22 -10.63
N SER A 79 -14.94 -11.22 -11.97
CA SER A 79 -15.46 -12.33 -12.78
C SER A 79 -14.50 -13.53 -12.82
N SER A 80 -13.27 -13.37 -12.33
CA SER A 80 -12.30 -14.48 -12.18
C SER A 80 -12.46 -15.24 -10.87
N MET A 81 -13.20 -14.66 -9.90
CA MET A 81 -13.64 -15.35 -8.70
C MET A 81 -14.81 -16.27 -9.03
N ASP A 82 -15.03 -17.30 -8.19
CA ASP A 82 -16.28 -18.04 -8.32
C ASP A 82 -17.48 -17.10 -8.10
N PRO A 83 -18.63 -17.37 -8.76
CA PRO A 83 -19.77 -16.46 -8.73
C PRO A 83 -20.26 -16.12 -7.31
N ALA A 84 -20.15 -17.06 -6.36
CA ALA A 84 -20.59 -16.83 -4.98
C ALA A 84 -19.66 -15.85 -4.26
N THR A 85 -18.34 -16.06 -4.32
CA THR A 85 -17.34 -15.14 -3.74
C THR A 85 -17.40 -13.73 -4.35
N SER A 86 -17.71 -13.64 -5.65
CA SER A 86 -17.91 -12.36 -6.34
C SER A 86 -19.09 -11.56 -5.76
N ILE A 87 -20.24 -12.22 -5.53
CA ILE A 87 -21.43 -11.61 -4.91
C ILE A 87 -21.14 -11.20 -3.47
N ILE A 88 -20.51 -12.07 -2.68
CA ILE A 88 -20.14 -11.77 -1.29
C ILE A 88 -19.21 -10.57 -1.22
N SER A 89 -18.18 -10.53 -2.07
CA SER A 89 -17.24 -9.40 -2.13
C SER A 89 -17.96 -8.10 -2.48
N ARG A 90 -18.87 -8.12 -3.45
CA ARG A 90 -19.64 -6.93 -3.84
C ARG A 90 -20.53 -6.43 -2.69
N ASN A 91 -21.30 -7.31 -2.08
CA ASN A 91 -22.20 -6.94 -0.98
C ASN A 91 -21.41 -6.45 0.24
N PHE A 92 -20.26 -7.07 0.54
CA PHE A 92 -19.35 -6.61 1.57
C PHE A 92 -18.83 -5.21 1.26
N ILE A 93 -18.33 -4.97 0.04
CA ILE A 93 -17.79 -3.67 -0.37
C ILE A 93 -18.86 -2.58 -0.24
N GLU A 94 -20.08 -2.84 -0.75
CA GLU A 94 -21.19 -1.89 -0.66
C GLU A 94 -21.57 -1.60 0.80
N SER A 95 -21.70 -2.63 1.64
CA SER A 95 -22.03 -2.48 3.06
C SER A 95 -20.93 -1.75 3.85
N PHE A 96 -19.67 -2.13 3.61
CA PHE A 96 -18.50 -1.56 4.25
C PHE A 96 -18.33 -0.08 3.90
N ILE A 97 -18.53 0.29 2.63
CA ILE A 97 -18.50 1.68 2.15
C ILE A 97 -19.64 2.50 2.76
N ASN A 98 -20.83 1.92 2.88
CA ASN A 98 -21.99 2.59 3.44
C ASN A 98 -21.93 2.73 4.97
N GLY A 99 -20.90 2.19 5.62
CA GLY A 99 -20.74 2.26 7.07
C GLY A 99 -21.48 1.17 7.83
N ASP A 100 -22.10 0.21 7.13
CA ASP A 100 -22.85 -0.90 7.72
C ASP A 100 -21.93 -2.08 8.01
N CYS A 101 -21.13 -1.94 9.07
CA CYS A 101 -20.22 -2.98 9.54
C CYS A 101 -20.96 -4.27 9.92
N LEU A 102 -22.19 -4.14 10.43
CA LEU A 102 -23.07 -5.26 10.79
C LEU A 102 -23.40 -6.07 9.54
N LEU A 103 -23.92 -5.43 8.50
CA LEU A 103 -24.26 -6.11 7.25
C LEU A 103 -23.02 -6.66 6.56
N ALA A 104 -21.92 -5.91 6.50
CA ALA A 104 -20.66 -6.38 5.91
C ALA A 104 -20.15 -7.66 6.59
N ILE A 105 -20.16 -7.70 7.92
CA ILE A 105 -19.69 -8.87 8.68
C ILE A 105 -20.71 -10.00 8.68
N GLN A 106 -22.01 -9.68 8.63
CA GLN A 106 -23.04 -10.67 8.36
C GLN A 106 -22.82 -11.34 7.01
N GLN A 107 -22.37 -10.64 5.96
CA GLN A 107 -22.03 -11.29 4.69
C GLN A 107 -20.83 -12.24 4.80
N LEU A 108 -19.88 -11.98 5.69
CA LEU A 108 -18.74 -12.88 5.95
C LEU A 108 -19.12 -14.10 6.80
N ILE A 109 -20.13 -13.99 7.66
CA ILE A 109 -20.50 -15.02 8.64
C ILE A 109 -21.72 -15.83 8.19
N ILE A 110 -22.75 -15.18 7.64
CA ILE A 110 -24.04 -15.80 7.25
C ILE A 110 -23.93 -16.62 5.96
N ASN A 111 -23.09 -16.23 5.00
CA ASN A 111 -22.85 -17.04 3.80
C ASN A 111 -22.05 -18.33 4.09
N GLY A 112 -21.55 -18.46 5.33
CA GLY A 112 -21.09 -19.74 5.86
C GLY A 112 -22.20 -20.66 6.37
N ASP A 113 -23.42 -20.15 6.61
CA ASP A 113 -24.47 -20.86 7.34
C ASP A 113 -25.81 -21.03 6.60
N ASN A 114 -26.24 -20.09 5.74
CA ASN A 114 -27.60 -20.08 5.17
C ASN A 114 -27.65 -20.10 3.63
N SER A 115 -27.88 -21.27 3.04
CA SER A 115 -28.41 -21.39 1.69
C SER A 115 -29.81 -22.01 1.59
N ASN A 116 -30.46 -22.31 2.73
CA ASN A 116 -31.73 -23.01 2.71
C ASN A 116 -33.00 -22.13 2.80
N ASP A 117 -32.91 -20.81 3.05
CA ASP A 117 -34.12 -20.02 3.33
C ASP A 117 -34.33 -18.76 2.46
N ILE A 118 -33.65 -18.64 1.31
CA ILE A 118 -34.04 -17.67 0.27
C ILE A 118 -34.67 -18.43 -0.90
N VAL A 119 -35.85 -19.01 -0.66
CA VAL A 119 -36.78 -19.43 -1.72
C VAL A 119 -38.11 -18.76 -1.45
N SER A 120 -38.34 -17.63 -2.13
CA SER A 120 -39.64 -17.31 -2.74
C SER A 120 -39.51 -16.07 -3.63
N GLY A 121 -39.41 -16.28 -4.93
CA GLY A 121 -39.50 -15.20 -5.93
C GLY A 121 -38.83 -15.52 -7.26
N ASP A 122 -39.54 -16.30 -8.09
CA ASP A 122 -39.35 -16.48 -9.54
C ASP A 122 -38.09 -17.18 -10.10
N ASN A 123 -38.22 -18.51 -10.22
CA ASN A 123 -38.02 -19.32 -11.43
C ASN A 123 -36.97 -18.87 -12.47
N THR A 124 -35.70 -19.12 -12.17
CA THR A 124 -34.78 -19.81 -13.11
C THR A 124 -33.72 -20.56 -12.31
N GLU A 125 -34.00 -21.84 -12.02
CA GLU A 125 -33.13 -22.73 -11.25
C GLU A 125 -31.81 -23.01 -11.98
N THR A 126 -30.76 -22.28 -11.60
CA THR A 126 -29.41 -22.82 -11.63
C THR A 126 -29.12 -23.40 -10.26
N ASN A 127 -29.24 -24.72 -10.15
CA ASN A 127 -29.04 -25.46 -8.91
C ASN A 127 -27.53 -25.45 -8.57
N ILE A 128 -27.08 -24.39 -7.91
CA ILE A 128 -25.73 -24.27 -7.37
C ILE A 128 -25.77 -24.88 -5.97
N ASP A 129 -25.22 -26.09 -5.82
CA ASP A 129 -24.94 -26.72 -4.52
C ASP A 129 -24.02 -25.78 -3.71
N SER A 130 -24.64 -24.91 -2.92
CA SER A 130 -23.95 -23.94 -2.06
C SER A 130 -23.47 -24.68 -0.82
N LYS A 131 -22.28 -25.27 -0.96
CA LYS A 131 -21.57 -25.92 0.13
C LYS A 131 -21.40 -24.95 1.30
N LYS A 132 -22.01 -25.29 2.43
CA LYS A 132 -21.91 -24.56 3.70
C LYS A 132 -20.44 -24.40 4.12
N ILE A 133 -19.96 -23.15 4.25
CA ILE A 133 -18.56 -22.85 4.63
C ILE A 133 -18.49 -22.61 6.13
N ASP A 134 -17.85 -23.49 6.89
CA ASP A 134 -17.58 -23.23 8.31
C ASP A 134 -16.72 -21.96 8.47
N CYS A 135 -17.25 -20.95 9.18
CA CYS A 135 -16.62 -19.64 9.34
C CYS A 135 -15.26 -19.74 10.04
N LEU A 136 -15.09 -20.73 10.94
CA LEU A 136 -13.84 -20.95 11.66
C LEU A 136 -12.99 -22.06 11.01
N SER A 137 -13.16 -22.32 9.71
CA SER A 137 -12.33 -23.25 8.97
C SER A 137 -11.26 -22.54 8.12
N PHE A 138 -10.39 -23.33 7.48
CA PHE A 138 -9.49 -22.83 6.45
C PHE A 138 -10.25 -22.14 5.31
N ASP A 139 -11.37 -22.71 4.87
CA ASP A 139 -12.19 -22.13 3.79
C ASP A 139 -12.81 -20.79 4.21
N GLY A 140 -13.26 -20.67 5.46
CA GLY A 140 -13.76 -19.40 6.01
C GLY A 140 -12.66 -18.34 6.13
N TYR A 141 -11.43 -18.74 6.46
CA TYR A 141 -10.27 -17.83 6.46
C TYR A 141 -9.86 -17.40 5.06
N LEU A 142 -9.88 -18.31 4.09
CA LEU A 142 -9.61 -18.00 2.68
C LEU A 142 -10.65 -17.03 2.10
N LEU A 143 -11.93 -17.20 2.46
CA LEU A 143 -12.99 -16.28 2.04
C LEU A 143 -12.76 -14.86 2.55
N ASP A 144 -12.41 -14.69 3.83
CA ASP A 144 -12.06 -13.36 4.38
C ASP A 144 -10.91 -12.71 3.61
N MET A 145 -9.86 -13.48 3.32
CA MET A 145 -8.70 -13.02 2.55
C MET A 145 -9.11 -12.50 1.17
N GLU A 146 -10.00 -13.22 0.47
CA GLU A 146 -10.50 -12.84 -0.84
C GLU A 146 -11.34 -11.57 -0.78
N VAL A 147 -12.26 -11.48 0.18
CA VAL A 147 -13.13 -10.30 0.36
C VAL A 147 -12.30 -9.06 0.73
N TYR A 148 -11.33 -9.20 1.63
CA TYR A 148 -10.43 -8.11 2.02
C TYR A 148 -9.56 -7.66 0.85
N TYR A 149 -8.99 -8.59 0.08
CA TYR A 149 -8.21 -8.25 -1.10
C TYR A 149 -9.05 -7.53 -2.16
N SER A 150 -10.26 -8.00 -2.45
CA SER A 150 -11.20 -7.34 -3.36
C SER A 150 -11.55 -5.93 -2.91
N THR A 151 -11.79 -5.75 -1.60
CA THR A 151 -12.09 -4.44 -1.03
C THR A 151 -10.90 -3.49 -1.13
N LEU A 152 -9.69 -3.97 -0.77
CA LEU A 152 -8.46 -3.18 -0.92
C LEU A 152 -8.20 -2.80 -2.38
N SER A 153 -8.47 -3.72 -3.31
CA SER A 153 -8.30 -3.50 -4.74
C SER A 153 -9.26 -2.43 -5.25
N TYR A 154 -10.52 -2.49 -4.83
CA TYR A 154 -11.51 -1.46 -5.15
C TYR A 154 -11.11 -0.08 -4.59
N LEU A 155 -10.77 -0.02 -3.30
CA LEU A 155 -10.38 1.23 -2.64
C LEU A 155 -9.05 1.79 -3.17
N SER A 156 -8.17 0.95 -3.72
CA SER A 156 -6.84 1.38 -4.22
C SER A 156 -6.91 2.52 -5.24
N THR A 157 -8.01 2.61 -5.99
CA THR A 157 -8.29 3.69 -6.95
C THR A 157 -8.28 5.07 -6.30
N MET A 158 -8.66 5.15 -5.02
CA MET A 158 -8.66 6.39 -4.26
C MET A 158 -7.27 6.98 -4.06
N SER A 159 -6.19 6.21 -4.21
CA SER A 159 -4.82 6.70 -4.00
C SER A 159 -4.46 7.92 -4.87
N PHE A 160 -5.13 8.11 -6.01
CA PHE A 160 -4.85 9.19 -6.96
C PHE A 160 -5.96 10.24 -7.10
N HIS A 161 -7.13 10.01 -6.50
CA HIS A 161 -8.31 10.85 -6.69
C HIS A 161 -8.68 11.65 -5.44
N THR A 162 -9.32 12.81 -5.62
CA THR A 162 -9.86 13.56 -4.50
C THR A 162 -11.07 12.82 -3.96
N VAL A 163 -11.01 12.39 -2.71
CA VAL A 163 -12.11 11.69 -2.06
C VAL A 163 -12.93 12.70 -1.26
N ASN A 164 -14.25 12.56 -1.29
CA ASN A 164 -15.13 13.38 -0.47
C ASN A 164 -14.80 13.19 1.02
N LYS A 165 -14.70 14.28 1.76
CA LYS A 165 -14.47 14.25 3.20
C LYS A 165 -15.51 13.41 3.95
N SER A 166 -16.78 13.48 3.60
CA SER A 166 -17.83 12.69 4.27
C SER A 166 -17.58 11.19 4.13
N PHE A 167 -17.14 10.75 2.95
CA PHE A 167 -16.75 9.37 2.71
C PHE A 167 -15.54 8.98 3.57
N MET A 168 -14.50 9.83 3.62
CA MET A 168 -13.32 9.57 4.47
C MET A 168 -13.70 9.47 5.95
N ASP A 169 -14.56 10.37 6.44
CA ASP A 169 -15.05 10.36 7.82
C ASP A 169 -15.84 9.06 8.12
N THR A 170 -16.65 8.57 7.18
CA THR A 170 -17.32 7.26 7.28
C THR A 170 -16.31 6.12 7.34
N LEU A 171 -15.31 6.12 6.46
CA LEU A 171 -14.29 5.09 6.40
C LEU A 171 -13.46 5.03 7.69
N VAL A 172 -13.15 6.18 8.30
CA VAL A 172 -12.50 6.24 9.63
C VAL A 172 -13.36 5.51 10.67
N LYS A 173 -14.66 5.85 10.76
CA LYS A 173 -15.58 5.24 11.75
C LYS A 173 -15.69 3.73 11.57
N VAL A 174 -15.75 3.27 10.32
CA VAL A 174 -15.73 1.83 9.99
C VAL A 174 -14.44 1.20 10.48
N CYS A 175 -13.29 1.76 10.12
CA CYS A 175 -11.99 1.25 10.55
C CYS A 175 -11.82 1.20 12.07
N ASP A 176 -12.38 2.18 12.79
CA ASP A 176 -12.29 2.26 14.26
C ASP A 176 -13.13 1.20 14.97
N SER A 177 -14.22 0.74 14.35
CA SER A 177 -15.16 -0.21 14.96
C SER A 177 -15.08 -1.63 14.41
N PHE A 178 -14.56 -1.81 13.19
CA PHE A 178 -14.63 -3.06 12.44
C PHE A 178 -14.04 -4.26 13.18
N VAL A 179 -12.81 -4.15 13.68
CA VAL A 179 -12.11 -5.30 14.31
C VAL A 179 -12.82 -5.78 15.57
N GLU A 180 -13.26 -4.85 16.42
CA GLU A 180 -13.93 -5.20 17.69
C GLU A 180 -15.31 -5.78 17.44
N TYR A 181 -16.02 -5.24 16.44
CA TYR A 181 -17.29 -5.77 16.01
C TYR A 181 -17.14 -7.16 15.38
N TYR A 182 -16.13 -7.37 14.53
CA TYR A 182 -15.83 -8.68 13.92
C TYR A 182 -15.50 -9.74 14.98
N LYS A 183 -14.65 -9.38 15.94
CA LYS A 183 -14.31 -10.23 17.09
C LYS A 183 -15.53 -10.62 17.92
N THR A 184 -16.45 -9.69 18.15
CA THR A 184 -17.70 -9.96 18.87
C THR A 184 -18.55 -10.98 18.11
N GLN A 185 -18.67 -10.84 16.79
CA GLN A 185 -19.44 -11.77 15.98
C GLN A 185 -18.79 -13.16 15.90
N LEU A 186 -17.46 -13.24 15.77
CA LEU A 186 -16.74 -14.52 15.84
C LEU A 186 -16.88 -15.20 17.20
N ASN A 187 -16.97 -14.44 18.30
CA ASN A 187 -17.24 -14.99 19.63
C ASN A 187 -18.65 -15.57 19.75
N ASN A 188 -19.66 -14.87 19.22
CA ASN A 188 -21.02 -15.37 19.19
C ASN A 188 -21.13 -16.66 18.37
N TYR A 189 -20.46 -16.70 17.21
CA TYR A 189 -20.36 -17.90 16.40
C TYR A 189 -19.69 -19.05 17.18
N LYS A 190 -18.52 -18.78 17.78
CA LYS A 190 -17.79 -19.76 18.59
C LYS A 190 -18.60 -20.29 19.78
N ALA A 191 -19.44 -19.48 20.40
CA ALA A 191 -20.28 -19.92 21.52
C ALA A 191 -21.36 -20.92 21.07
N ASN A 192 -21.79 -20.85 19.82
CA ASN A 192 -22.84 -21.71 19.25
C ASN A 192 -22.30 -23.03 18.66
N TYR A 193 -20.97 -23.17 18.50
CA TYR A 193 -20.33 -24.35 17.92
C TYR A 193 -19.32 -24.95 18.92
N GLU A 194 -19.47 -26.24 19.25
CA GLU A 194 -18.73 -26.91 20.32
C GLU A 194 -17.20 -26.69 20.27
N ALA A 195 -16.63 -26.51 21.47
CA ALA A 195 -15.30 -25.98 21.77
C ALA A 195 -14.09 -26.76 21.20
N LYS A 196 -13.89 -26.71 19.87
CA LYS A 196 -12.57 -26.97 19.30
C LYS A 196 -11.71 -25.71 19.40
N SER A 197 -10.50 -25.88 19.93
CA SER A 197 -9.43 -24.87 19.83
C SER A 197 -9.23 -24.52 18.36
N ASN A 198 -9.75 -23.36 17.97
CA ASN A 198 -9.77 -22.99 16.57
C ASN A 198 -8.66 -21.98 16.26
N LYS A 199 -7.55 -22.48 15.73
CA LYS A 199 -6.41 -21.69 15.23
C LYS A 199 -6.89 -20.54 14.31
N TYR A 200 -7.95 -20.75 13.53
CA TYR A 200 -8.46 -19.76 12.59
C TYR A 200 -9.16 -18.57 13.25
N TYR A 201 -9.64 -18.69 14.49
CA TYR A 201 -10.22 -17.55 15.22
C TYR A 201 -9.20 -16.41 15.38
N GLN A 202 -8.00 -16.72 15.87
CA GLN A 202 -6.96 -15.71 16.05
C GLN A 202 -6.44 -15.21 14.71
N LEU A 203 -6.22 -16.12 13.75
CA LEU A 203 -5.79 -15.75 12.40
C LEU A 203 -6.77 -14.78 11.72
N LYS A 204 -8.08 -14.99 11.87
CA LYS A 204 -9.11 -14.09 11.33
C LYS A 204 -9.08 -12.70 11.97
N ILE A 205 -8.88 -12.61 13.28
CA ILE A 205 -8.76 -11.31 13.99
C ILE A 205 -7.48 -10.58 13.57
N ASP A 206 -6.35 -11.29 13.50
CA ASP A 206 -5.08 -10.73 13.05
C ASP A 206 -5.19 -10.23 11.60
N LEU A 207 -5.87 -11.01 10.75
CA LEU A 207 -6.12 -10.66 9.37
C LEU A 207 -7.00 -9.41 9.25
N ALA A 208 -8.11 -9.35 9.97
CA ALA A 208 -8.99 -8.18 10.02
C ALA A 208 -8.23 -6.94 10.50
N SER A 209 -7.37 -7.09 11.51
CA SER A 209 -6.53 -6.00 12.01
C SER A 209 -5.56 -5.50 10.95
N ARG A 210 -4.88 -6.40 10.23
CA ARG A 210 -4.00 -6.05 9.11
C ARG A 210 -4.76 -5.36 7.98
N PHE A 211 -5.95 -5.85 7.63
CA PHE A 211 -6.80 -5.25 6.60
C PHE A 211 -7.14 -3.79 6.93
N ILE A 212 -7.57 -3.53 8.16
CA ILE A 212 -7.88 -2.17 8.61
C ILE A 212 -6.63 -1.28 8.64
N LEU A 213 -5.47 -1.79 9.06
CA LEU A 213 -4.21 -1.04 9.00
C LEU A 213 -3.86 -0.64 7.56
N THR A 214 -3.98 -1.57 6.60
CA THR A 214 -3.75 -1.28 5.18
C THR A 214 -4.69 -0.19 4.65
N ILE A 215 -5.98 -0.22 5.03
CA ILE A 215 -6.93 0.84 4.67
C ILE A 215 -6.52 2.19 5.28
N ARG A 216 -6.14 2.22 6.56
CA ARG A 216 -5.68 3.48 7.19
C ARG A 216 -4.44 4.05 6.52
N HIS A 217 -3.50 3.20 6.07
CA HIS A 217 -2.36 3.64 5.27
C HIS A 217 -2.78 4.18 3.91
N LEU A 218 -3.70 3.52 3.20
CA LEU A 218 -4.27 4.06 1.96
C LEU A 218 -4.95 5.42 2.16
N MET A 219 -5.67 5.60 3.27
CA MET A 219 -6.28 6.89 3.63
C MET A 219 -5.24 7.99 3.85
N ARG A 220 -4.12 7.65 4.48
CA ARG A 220 -2.98 8.57 4.62
C ARG A 220 -2.40 8.93 3.27
N VAL A 221 -2.13 7.95 2.40
CA VAL A 221 -1.67 8.19 1.01
C VAL A 221 -2.60 9.19 0.33
N ASN A 222 -3.91 8.94 0.37
CA ASN A 222 -4.89 9.85 -0.22
C ASN A 222 -4.80 11.28 0.35
N SER A 223 -4.65 11.42 1.67
CA SER A 223 -4.58 12.73 2.33
C SER A 223 -3.37 13.58 1.88
N VAL A 224 -2.25 12.94 1.53
CA VAL A 224 -1.04 13.62 1.04
C VAL A 224 -0.94 13.68 -0.49
N SER A 225 -1.72 12.87 -1.21
CA SER A 225 -1.73 12.81 -2.69
C SER A 225 -2.00 14.18 -3.31
N MET A 226 -3.05 14.88 -2.89
CA MET A 226 -3.40 16.17 -3.49
C MET A 226 -2.28 17.21 -3.38
N VAL A 227 -1.58 17.21 -2.23
CA VAL A 227 -0.47 18.12 -2.00
C VAL A 227 0.72 17.77 -2.88
N ALA A 228 1.11 16.49 -2.93
CA ALA A 228 2.19 16.02 -3.80
C ALA A 228 1.88 16.31 -5.28
N SER A 229 0.64 16.10 -5.71
CA SER A 229 0.19 16.39 -7.07
C SER A 229 0.27 17.87 -7.43
N ASN A 230 -0.14 18.75 -6.52
CA ASN A 230 -0.02 20.20 -6.69
C ASN A 230 1.44 20.62 -6.87
N ILE A 231 2.36 20.02 -6.11
CA ILE A 231 3.79 20.27 -6.26
C ILE A 231 4.27 19.82 -7.65
N LEU A 232 3.88 18.61 -8.10
CA LEU A 232 4.28 18.05 -9.40
C LEU A 232 3.64 18.75 -10.61
N THR A 233 2.58 19.53 -10.42
CA THR A 233 1.94 20.30 -11.50
C THR A 233 2.35 21.77 -11.50
N ASN A 234 2.91 22.26 -10.39
CA ASN A 234 3.42 23.62 -10.25
C ASN A 234 4.84 23.74 -10.85
N LYS A 235 4.98 24.58 -11.88
CA LYS A 235 6.22 24.80 -12.61
C LYS A 235 7.34 25.38 -11.73
N GLN A 236 7.00 26.30 -10.82
CA GLN A 236 7.98 26.94 -9.96
C GLN A 236 8.50 25.95 -8.91
N GLU A 237 7.60 25.18 -8.29
CA GLU A 237 7.97 24.16 -7.31
C GLU A 237 8.85 23.07 -7.94
N LEU A 238 8.47 22.57 -9.12
CA LEU A 238 9.31 21.63 -9.87
C LEU A 238 10.68 22.20 -10.21
N TYR A 239 10.75 23.46 -10.67
CA TYR A 239 12.01 24.11 -10.97
C TYR A 239 12.92 24.20 -9.73
N ASN A 240 12.35 24.57 -8.58
CA ASN A 240 13.08 24.65 -7.31
C ASN A 240 13.56 23.26 -6.87
N ILE A 241 12.71 22.22 -6.95
CA ILE A 241 13.07 20.83 -6.68
C ILE A 241 14.23 20.37 -7.56
N MET A 242 14.15 20.63 -8.87
CA MET A 242 15.20 20.25 -9.82
C MET A 242 16.51 21.00 -9.58
N THR A 243 16.43 22.28 -9.21
CA THR A 243 17.59 23.10 -8.83
C THR A 243 18.25 22.51 -7.59
N ASP A 244 17.47 22.22 -6.55
CA ASP A 244 17.96 21.60 -5.33
C ASP A 244 18.63 20.23 -5.60
N LEU A 245 18.01 19.39 -6.45
CA LEU A 245 18.57 18.08 -6.83
C LEU A 245 19.93 18.20 -7.53
N ARG A 246 20.09 19.18 -8.42
CA ARG A 246 21.28 19.31 -9.28
C ARG A 246 22.41 20.10 -8.65
N GLN A 247 22.08 21.12 -7.87
CA GLN A 247 23.04 22.10 -7.37
C GLN A 247 23.30 21.95 -5.87
N ASN A 248 22.30 21.55 -5.10
CA ASN A 248 22.36 21.60 -3.63
C ASN A 248 22.44 20.22 -2.96
N LEU A 249 22.28 19.13 -3.72
CA LEU A 249 22.33 17.76 -3.21
C LEU A 249 23.54 16.98 -3.76
N ASP A 250 24.51 16.69 -2.90
CA ASP A 250 25.57 15.72 -3.22
C ASP A 250 25.09 14.29 -2.91
N ILE A 251 24.52 13.65 -3.93
CA ILE A 251 24.00 12.29 -3.85
C ILE A 251 25.09 11.29 -3.44
N ASN A 252 26.32 11.46 -3.93
CA ASN A 252 27.40 10.50 -3.62
C ASN A 252 27.79 10.59 -2.15
N PHE A 253 27.94 11.81 -1.63
CA PHE A 253 28.22 12.03 -0.23
C PHE A 253 27.12 11.43 0.66
N VAL A 254 25.85 11.76 0.40
CA VAL A 254 24.72 11.23 1.19
C VAL A 254 24.70 9.71 1.19
N LEU A 255 24.80 9.07 0.01
CA LEU A 255 24.77 7.61 -0.08
C LEU A 255 26.01 6.94 0.52
N SER A 256 27.17 7.61 0.53
CA SER A 256 28.37 7.09 1.17
C SER A 256 28.24 6.97 2.69
N LEU A 257 27.40 7.81 3.30
CA LEU A 257 27.15 7.82 4.74
C LEU A 257 26.05 6.84 5.14
N GLU A 258 24.99 6.71 4.34
CA GLU A 258 23.79 5.97 4.73
C GLU A 258 23.81 4.50 4.28
N MET A 259 24.58 4.16 3.24
CA MET A 259 24.61 2.81 2.67
C MET A 259 26.01 2.21 2.70
N ALA A 260 26.20 1.13 3.46
CA ALA A 260 27.47 0.40 3.48
C ALA A 260 27.68 -0.42 2.19
N ASP A 261 26.63 -1.11 1.73
CA ASP A 261 26.69 -1.99 0.56
C ASP A 261 26.90 -1.20 -0.74
N SER A 262 27.98 -1.51 -1.46
CA SER A 262 28.34 -0.81 -2.70
C SER A 262 27.35 -1.09 -3.83
N GLY A 263 26.77 -2.28 -3.89
CA GLY A 263 25.78 -2.65 -4.90
C GLY A 263 24.48 -1.87 -4.74
N MET A 264 23.93 -1.83 -3.52
CA MET A 264 22.73 -1.08 -3.18
C MET A 264 22.94 0.42 -3.37
N ARG A 265 24.09 0.94 -2.93
CA ARG A 265 24.48 2.34 -3.11
C ARG A 265 24.50 2.74 -4.58
N GLU A 266 25.10 1.94 -5.47
CA GLU A 266 25.15 2.29 -6.89
C GLU A 266 23.75 2.22 -7.53
N LYS A 267 22.92 1.23 -7.15
CA LYS A 267 21.52 1.18 -7.59
C LYS A 267 20.73 2.42 -7.16
N MET A 268 20.85 2.81 -5.89
CA MET A 268 20.16 3.99 -5.34
C MET A 268 20.68 5.28 -5.98
N ARG A 269 21.99 5.38 -6.22
CA ARG A 269 22.61 6.48 -6.95
C ARG A 269 22.02 6.59 -8.35
N SER A 270 21.91 5.47 -9.08
CA SER A 270 21.31 5.44 -10.42
C SER A 270 19.86 5.95 -10.40
N VAL A 271 19.07 5.53 -9.40
CA VAL A 271 17.68 5.99 -9.22
C VAL A 271 17.61 7.49 -8.95
N LEU A 272 18.41 8.01 -8.00
CA LEU A 272 18.33 9.42 -7.59
C LEU A 272 18.97 10.37 -8.61
N ALA A 273 20.13 10.01 -9.15
CA ALA A 273 20.89 10.90 -10.03
C ALA A 273 20.37 10.87 -11.47
N ASN A 274 19.94 9.72 -11.97
CA ASN A 274 19.54 9.56 -13.37
C ASN A 274 18.02 9.46 -13.51
N ASP A 275 17.41 8.44 -12.86
CA ASP A 275 16.01 8.13 -13.12
C ASP A 275 15.09 9.25 -12.60
N LEU A 276 15.31 9.74 -11.37
CA LEU A 276 14.52 10.81 -10.76
C LEU A 276 14.69 12.14 -11.50
N ALA A 277 15.92 12.49 -11.88
CA ALA A 277 16.19 13.70 -12.66
C ALA A 277 15.47 13.67 -14.02
N SER A 278 15.59 12.54 -14.75
CA SER A 278 14.90 12.33 -16.02
C SER A 278 13.38 12.36 -15.88
N PHE A 279 12.84 11.77 -14.81
CA PHE A 279 11.42 11.83 -14.49
C PHE A 279 10.93 13.26 -14.28
N LEU A 280 11.63 14.05 -13.45
CA LEU A 280 11.25 15.44 -13.17
C LEU A 280 11.32 16.32 -14.42
N GLU A 281 12.34 16.13 -15.27
CA GLU A 281 12.44 16.81 -16.57
C GLU A 281 11.26 16.47 -17.48
N HIS A 282 10.88 15.19 -17.54
CA HIS A 282 9.76 14.73 -18.35
C HIS A 282 8.44 15.38 -17.88
N ILE A 283 8.16 15.36 -16.58
CA ILE A 283 6.96 16.01 -16.00
C ILE A 283 6.96 17.51 -16.30
N ASN A 284 8.09 18.19 -16.12
CA ASN A 284 8.20 19.62 -16.42
C ASN A 284 7.92 19.90 -17.92
N SER A 285 8.45 19.07 -18.83
CA SER A 285 8.21 19.23 -20.27
C SER A 285 6.73 19.11 -20.66
N ILE A 286 5.98 18.24 -20.00
CA ILE A 286 4.54 18.06 -20.22
C ILE A 286 3.77 19.28 -19.71
N ASN A 287 4.15 19.78 -18.53
CA ASN A 287 3.55 20.98 -17.96
C ASN A 287 3.79 22.22 -18.82
N MET A 288 4.87 22.25 -19.62
CA MET A 288 5.11 23.35 -20.58
C MET A 288 4.27 23.23 -21.85
N LYS A 289 4.11 22.02 -22.41
CA LYS A 289 3.34 21.80 -23.65
C LYS A 289 1.83 22.02 -23.50
N THR A 290 1.31 21.90 -22.28
CA THR A 290 -0.13 21.97 -21.97
C THR A 290 -0.66 23.39 -21.75
N ASN A 291 0.15 24.44 -21.93
CA ASN A 291 -0.39 25.80 -22.07
C ASN A 291 -0.81 25.99 -23.53
N PRO A 292 -2.11 25.96 -23.86
CA PRO A 292 -2.55 26.40 -25.18
C PRO A 292 -2.05 27.82 -25.37
N LYS A 293 -1.37 28.06 -26.49
CA LYS A 293 -1.07 29.42 -26.95
C LYS A 293 -2.37 30.21 -26.81
N SER A 294 -2.38 31.22 -25.95
CA SER A 294 -3.40 32.25 -25.98
C SER A 294 -3.26 32.90 -27.35
N ASP A 295 -4.03 32.39 -28.32
CA ASP A 295 -4.04 32.90 -29.67
C ASP A 295 -4.56 34.34 -29.55
N SER A 296 -3.62 35.25 -29.70
CA SER A 296 -3.82 36.70 -29.60
C SER A 296 -4.59 37.17 -30.83
N GLY A 297 -5.89 36.89 -30.89
CA GLY A 297 -6.65 37.21 -32.10
C GLY A 297 -8.12 36.81 -32.10
N ASN A 298 -8.88 37.15 -31.07
CA ASN A 298 -10.26 37.66 -31.16
C ASN A 298 -10.98 37.49 -29.81
N LYS A 299 -11.21 38.61 -29.11
CA LYS A 299 -12.04 38.67 -27.92
C LYS A 299 -13.50 38.37 -28.29
N LYS A 300 -13.90 37.10 -28.21
CA LYS A 300 -15.26 36.76 -27.79
C LYS A 300 -15.13 36.16 -26.39
N GLU A 301 -15.61 36.89 -25.39
CA GLU A 301 -15.80 36.38 -24.03
C GLU A 301 -16.75 35.19 -24.11
N MET A 302 -16.18 34.00 -24.25
CA MET A 302 -16.89 32.76 -24.01
C MET A 302 -16.74 32.49 -22.52
N THR A 303 -17.79 32.80 -21.76
CA THR A 303 -17.96 32.43 -20.36
C THR A 303 -17.89 30.90 -20.25
N LEU A 304 -16.69 30.38 -20.08
CA LEU A 304 -16.45 28.97 -19.75
C LEU A 304 -16.96 28.73 -18.34
N ASP A 305 -17.85 27.75 -18.21
CA ASP A 305 -18.43 27.30 -16.95
C ASP A 305 -17.30 26.87 -15.98
N PRO A 306 -17.22 27.45 -14.76
CA PRO A 306 -16.22 27.12 -13.75
C PRO A 306 -16.06 25.63 -13.46
N LYS A 307 -17.11 24.83 -13.67
CA LYS A 307 -17.11 23.38 -13.42
C LYS A 307 -16.19 22.61 -14.38
N TYR A 308 -16.04 23.06 -15.63
CA TYR A 308 -15.15 22.40 -16.60
C TYR A 308 -13.67 22.64 -16.28
N LEU A 309 -13.33 23.80 -15.69
CA LEU A 309 -11.96 24.11 -15.29
C LEU A 309 -11.52 23.30 -14.07
N SER A 310 -12.41 23.02 -13.12
CA SER A 310 -12.08 22.17 -11.96
C SER A 310 -11.83 20.72 -12.35
N ASP A 311 -12.59 20.18 -13.31
CA ASP A 311 -12.47 18.79 -13.73
C ASP A 311 -11.20 18.52 -14.57
N GLN A 312 -10.76 19.50 -15.37
CA GLN A 312 -9.48 19.39 -16.08
C GLN A 312 -8.28 19.46 -15.12
N MET A 313 -8.37 20.26 -14.07
CA MET A 313 -7.31 20.39 -13.07
C MET A 313 -7.14 19.11 -12.25
N SER A 314 -8.25 18.49 -11.80
CA SER A 314 -8.23 17.24 -11.05
C SER A 314 -7.71 16.06 -11.88
N THR A 315 -8.02 16.02 -13.17
CA THR A 315 -7.53 14.98 -14.10
C THR A 315 -6.01 15.06 -14.27
N LYS A 316 -5.47 16.26 -14.52
CA LYS A 316 -4.02 16.48 -14.67
C LYS A 316 -3.25 16.16 -13.40
N GLN A 317 -3.82 16.50 -12.25
CA GLN A 317 -3.27 16.18 -10.93
C GLN A 317 -3.14 14.66 -10.72
N SER A 318 -4.21 13.91 -10.98
CA SER A 318 -4.21 12.44 -10.88
C SER A 318 -3.15 11.82 -11.80
N GLU A 319 -3.01 12.31 -13.04
CA GLU A 319 -2.05 11.78 -14.00
C GLU A 319 -0.59 11.95 -13.53
N SER A 320 -0.23 13.10 -12.96
CA SER A 320 1.13 13.35 -12.46
C SER A 320 1.54 12.40 -11.33
N LEU A 321 0.62 12.08 -10.42
CA LEU A 321 0.85 11.12 -9.35
C LEU A 321 0.92 9.69 -9.88
N GLN A 322 0.05 9.32 -10.83
CA GLN A 322 0.11 8.00 -11.47
C GLN A 322 1.43 7.78 -12.20
N ARG A 323 1.99 8.84 -12.78
CA ARG A 323 3.33 8.80 -13.38
C ARG A 323 4.40 8.64 -12.30
N LEU A 324 4.32 9.37 -11.19
CA LEU A 324 5.25 9.22 -10.08
C LEU A 324 5.16 7.81 -9.47
N SER A 325 3.96 7.27 -9.27
CA SER A 325 3.79 5.91 -8.75
C SER A 325 4.36 4.87 -9.71
N THR A 326 4.11 5.02 -11.01
CA THR A 326 4.67 4.13 -12.04
C THR A 326 6.20 4.22 -12.05
N PHE A 327 6.76 5.42 -11.92
CA PHE A 327 8.20 5.62 -11.75
C PHE A 327 8.71 4.89 -10.52
N LEU A 328 8.09 5.06 -9.35
CA LEU A 328 8.52 4.40 -8.12
C LEU A 328 8.47 2.87 -8.27
N ILE A 329 7.35 2.33 -8.76
CA ILE A 329 7.21 0.90 -9.04
C ILE A 329 8.32 0.42 -9.98
N ASN A 330 8.58 1.14 -11.07
CA ASN A 330 9.50 0.66 -12.09
C ASN A 330 10.97 0.86 -11.72
N SER A 331 11.33 2.01 -11.17
CA SER A 331 12.72 2.38 -10.89
C SER A 331 13.22 1.79 -9.59
N ILE A 332 12.42 1.83 -8.52
CA ILE A 332 12.82 1.24 -7.25
C ILE A 332 12.64 -0.27 -7.38
N TYR A 333 11.44 -0.74 -7.68
CA TYR A 333 11.20 -2.16 -7.48
C TYR A 333 11.95 -3.06 -8.46
N LYS A 334 11.99 -2.75 -9.76
CA LYS A 334 12.72 -3.58 -10.73
C LYS A 334 14.21 -3.72 -10.39
N ARG A 335 14.84 -2.68 -9.82
CA ARG A 335 16.28 -2.66 -9.53
C ARG A 335 16.64 -3.43 -8.25
N PHE A 336 15.72 -3.50 -7.29
CA PHE A 336 15.91 -4.21 -6.03
C PHE A 336 15.25 -5.59 -5.99
N ARG A 337 15.13 -6.24 -7.16
CA ARG A 337 14.41 -7.51 -7.34
C ARG A 337 14.85 -8.70 -6.49
N ASN A 338 16.03 -8.61 -5.88
CA ASN A 338 16.63 -9.68 -5.07
C ASN A 338 16.73 -9.31 -3.58
N SER A 339 16.19 -8.17 -3.17
CA SER A 339 16.25 -7.67 -1.80
C SER A 339 14.90 -7.86 -1.10
N ASP A 340 14.90 -8.03 0.22
CA ASP A 340 13.63 -8.02 0.98
C ASP A 340 12.95 -6.66 0.80
N PHE A 341 11.62 -6.69 0.61
CA PHE A 341 10.87 -5.47 0.35
C PHE A 341 11.01 -4.47 1.51
N ASN A 342 10.98 -4.95 2.76
CA ASN A 342 11.04 -4.07 3.93
C ASN A 342 12.42 -3.41 4.01
N ASP A 343 13.48 -4.13 3.66
CA ASP A 343 14.82 -3.56 3.57
C ASP A 343 14.88 -2.46 2.51
N VAL A 344 14.30 -2.69 1.33
CA VAL A 344 14.25 -1.67 0.26
C VAL A 344 13.48 -0.45 0.72
N LEU A 345 12.30 -0.64 1.32
CA LEU A 345 11.47 0.46 1.84
C LEU A 345 12.21 1.27 2.90
N LEU A 346 12.85 0.59 3.85
CA LEU A 346 13.63 1.21 4.91
C LEU A 346 14.78 2.04 4.34
N GLN A 347 15.49 1.48 3.37
CA GLN A 347 16.63 2.12 2.73
C GLN A 347 16.23 3.32 1.88
N VAL A 348 15.09 3.24 1.16
CA VAL A 348 14.50 4.40 0.47
C VAL A 348 14.17 5.49 1.49
N SER A 349 13.45 5.16 2.57
CA SER A 349 13.03 6.16 3.55
C SER A 349 14.23 6.82 4.27
N PHE A 350 15.25 6.05 4.63
CA PHE A 350 16.50 6.58 5.20
C PHE A 350 17.25 7.46 4.23
N THR A 351 17.40 7.02 2.98
CA THR A 351 18.07 7.81 1.95
C THR A 351 17.36 9.13 1.71
N LEU A 352 16.03 9.12 1.53
CA LEU A 352 15.26 10.35 1.34
C LEU A 352 15.33 11.28 2.54
N THR A 353 15.31 10.72 3.76
CA THR A 353 15.50 11.50 5.00
C THR A 353 16.89 12.14 5.05
N ALA A 354 17.92 11.42 4.65
CA ALA A 354 19.29 11.92 4.61
C ALA A 354 19.49 12.99 3.53
N CYS A 355 18.89 12.82 2.35
CA CYS A 355 18.87 13.85 1.31
C CYS A 355 18.21 15.13 1.82
N LEU A 356 17.07 15.02 2.49
CA LEU A 356 16.38 16.17 3.11
C LEU A 356 17.24 16.86 4.16
N ARG A 357 17.90 16.08 5.03
CA ARG A 357 18.82 16.59 6.05
C ARG A 357 20.03 17.29 5.43
N TYR A 358 20.54 16.78 4.31
CA TYR A 358 21.63 17.41 3.59
C TYR A 358 21.18 18.74 2.98
N LEU A 359 20.02 18.75 2.30
CA LEU A 359 19.42 19.96 1.73
C LEU A 359 19.15 21.06 2.76
N THR A 360 18.86 20.73 4.03
CA THR A 360 18.72 21.76 5.07
C THR A 360 20.05 22.41 5.45
N THR A 361 21.18 21.72 5.25
CA THR A 361 22.51 22.26 5.57
C THR A 361 23.13 23.06 4.42
N THR A 362 22.84 22.73 3.18
CA THR A 362 23.42 23.40 1.99
C THR A 362 22.67 24.64 1.54
N GLY A 363 21.46 24.86 2.06
CA GLY A 363 20.56 25.92 1.61
C GLY A 363 19.72 25.42 0.44
N ASN A 364 18.44 25.19 0.69
CA ASN A 364 17.49 24.74 -0.30
C ASN A 364 16.46 25.82 -0.61
N THR A 365 15.77 25.64 -1.73
CA THR A 365 14.67 26.51 -2.15
C THR A 365 13.31 25.84 -2.05
N ALA A 366 13.27 24.50 -1.99
CA ALA A 366 12.04 23.70 -2.00
C ALA A 366 11.96 22.65 -0.88
N PHE A 367 12.51 22.90 0.32
CA PHE A 367 12.43 21.93 1.44
C PHE A 367 11.01 21.43 1.71
N GLY A 368 10.04 22.34 1.80
CA GLY A 368 8.65 21.98 2.08
C GLY A 368 8.08 21.03 1.02
N SER A 369 8.36 21.30 -0.25
CA SER A 369 7.90 20.50 -1.37
C SER A 369 8.59 19.13 -1.43
N TRP A 370 9.90 19.08 -1.19
CA TRP A 370 10.63 17.81 -1.03
C TRP A 370 10.11 16.97 0.12
N TRP A 371 9.85 17.58 1.28
CA TRP A 371 9.32 16.91 2.45
C TRP A 371 7.96 16.28 2.16
N LEU A 372 7.05 17.04 1.53
CA LEU A 372 5.70 16.57 1.20
C LEU A 372 5.72 15.44 0.17
N ILE A 373 6.54 15.53 -0.88
CA ILE A 373 6.75 14.44 -1.84
C ILE A 373 7.30 13.21 -1.11
N ARG A 374 8.32 13.37 -0.27
CA ARG A 374 8.91 12.27 0.51
C ARG A 374 7.88 11.59 1.41
N CYS A 375 7.03 12.35 2.10
CA CYS A 375 5.94 11.78 2.92
C CYS A 375 4.97 10.95 2.06
N TRP A 376 4.60 11.46 0.89
CA TRP A 376 3.75 10.71 -0.04
C TRP A 376 4.44 9.43 -0.54
N VAL A 377 5.73 9.50 -0.90
CA VAL A 377 6.51 8.33 -1.33
C VAL A 377 6.56 7.27 -0.24
N ASP A 378 6.90 7.63 0.99
CA ASP A 378 6.96 6.69 2.12
C ASP A 378 5.60 6.03 2.38
N ASP A 379 4.52 6.81 2.42
CA ASP A 379 3.17 6.29 2.64
C ASP A 379 2.72 5.39 1.47
N TYR A 380 3.00 5.79 0.23
CA TYR A 380 2.60 5.04 -0.96
C TYR A 380 3.33 3.71 -1.06
N LEU A 381 4.65 3.70 -0.86
CA LEU A 381 5.44 2.47 -0.88
C LEU A 381 5.08 1.55 0.30
N GLY A 382 4.84 2.11 1.48
CA GLY A 382 4.37 1.37 2.65
C GLY A 382 3.02 0.69 2.40
N TYR A 383 2.03 1.43 1.89
CA TYR A 383 0.74 0.88 1.50
C TYR A 383 0.88 -0.22 0.43
N LYS A 384 1.67 0.01 -0.61
CA LYS A 384 1.87 -0.98 -1.68
C LYS A 384 2.51 -2.27 -1.15
N ASN A 385 3.45 -2.18 -0.21
CA ASN A 385 4.00 -3.35 0.48
C ASN A 385 2.92 -4.22 1.09
N GLU A 386 2.05 -3.60 1.89
CA GLU A 386 0.99 -4.30 2.62
C GLU A 386 -0.02 -4.90 1.64
N PHE A 387 -0.43 -4.13 0.64
CA PHE A 387 -1.30 -4.60 -0.42
C PHE A 387 -0.75 -5.83 -1.15
N PHE A 388 0.55 -5.81 -1.52
CA PHE A 388 1.16 -6.95 -2.19
C PHE A 388 1.33 -8.16 -1.27
N LYS A 389 1.64 -7.96 0.00
CA LYS A 389 1.66 -9.07 0.99
C LYS A 389 0.30 -9.78 1.06
N PHE A 390 -0.81 -9.03 1.01
CA PHE A 390 -2.15 -9.61 0.92
C PHE A 390 -2.32 -10.49 -0.33
N GLN A 391 -1.91 -9.98 -1.49
CA GLN A 391 -2.03 -10.69 -2.77
C GLN A 391 -1.20 -11.98 -2.80
N ILE A 392 0.07 -11.91 -2.37
CA ILE A 392 0.98 -13.06 -2.35
C ILE A 392 0.46 -14.13 -1.39
N PHE A 393 0.09 -13.71 -0.18
CA PHE A 393 -0.42 -14.64 0.82
C PHE A 393 -1.73 -15.30 0.35
N LEU A 394 -2.63 -14.56 -0.30
CA LEU A 394 -3.84 -15.12 -0.91
C LEU A 394 -3.49 -16.18 -1.98
N ASN A 395 -2.52 -15.89 -2.86
CA ASN A 395 -2.08 -16.82 -3.89
C ASN A 395 -1.46 -18.10 -3.30
N GLU A 396 -0.70 -17.98 -2.21
CA GLU A 396 -0.14 -19.13 -1.49
C GLU A 396 -1.23 -19.99 -0.86
N LEU A 397 -2.22 -19.39 -0.20
CA LEU A 397 -3.35 -20.13 0.37
C LEU A 397 -4.16 -20.86 -0.73
N LYS A 398 -4.38 -20.22 -1.88
CA LYS A 398 -5.02 -20.87 -3.04
C LYS A 398 -4.24 -22.05 -3.57
N LYS A 399 -2.90 -22.00 -3.52
CA LYS A 399 -2.04 -23.14 -3.88
C LYS A 399 -2.16 -24.28 -2.87
N GLN A 400 -2.24 -23.98 -1.57
CA GLN A 400 -2.40 -25.00 -0.52
C GLN A 400 -3.76 -25.71 -0.57
N LYS A 401 -4.78 -25.08 -1.14
CA LYS A 401 -6.12 -25.67 -1.32
C LYS A 401 -6.19 -26.68 -2.48
N LYS A 402 -5.30 -26.56 -3.47
CA LYS A 402 -5.23 -27.46 -4.64
C LYS A 402 -4.37 -28.66 -4.32
#